data_AF-A0A7S2VHS0-F1
#
_entry.id   AF-A0A7S2VHS0-F1
#
_cell.length_a   1.000
_cell.length_b   1.000
_cell.length_c   1.000
_cell.angle_alpha   90.00
_cell.angle_beta   90.00
_cell.angle_gamma   90.00
#
_symmetry.space_group_name_H-M   'P 1'
#
loop_
_entity.id
_entity.type
_entity.pdbx_description
1 polymer ?
#
loop_
_entity_poly.entity_id
_entity_poly.type
_entity_poly.pdbx_seq_one_letter_code
_entity_poly.pdbx_strand_id
1 'polypeptide(L)'
;RSKAVTEEDMLTDIRLLKRGNFNAVRNSHYPHHARWYELCSEHGLYVVDEANIETHGFATNFAISSLACDSRWKAQFMHRTINMFERSKNHPCIIIWSLGNESGWGPNFAAFAQW
;
A
#
# COMPACT_ATOMS: atom_id res chain seq x y z
N ARG A 1 -7.29 1.74 -18.35
CA ARG A 1 -8.37 2.38 -17.54
C ARG A 1 -7.75 3.52 -16.73
N SER A 2 -8.49 4.57 -16.38
CA SER A 2 -8.00 5.64 -15.51
C SER A 2 -8.04 5.21 -14.03
N LYS A 3 -7.69 6.09 -13.08
CA LYS A 3 -7.80 5.81 -11.63
C LYS A 3 -9.23 5.88 -11.08
N ALA A 4 -10.20 6.37 -11.86
CA ALA A 4 -11.60 6.42 -11.47
C ALA A 4 -12.29 5.08 -11.83
N VAL A 5 -11.99 4.07 -11.02
CA VAL A 5 -12.47 2.68 -11.21
C VAL A 5 -13.84 2.52 -10.54
N THR A 6 -14.78 1.88 -11.22
CA THR A 6 -16.12 1.61 -10.66
C THR A 6 -16.15 0.33 -9.83
N GLU A 7 -17.20 0.11 -9.03
CA GLU A 7 -17.36 -1.16 -8.31
C GLU A 7 -17.51 -2.36 -9.27
N GLU A 8 -18.18 -2.20 -10.42
CA GLU A 8 -18.31 -3.29 -11.40
C GLU A 8 -16.95 -3.67 -12.01
N ASP A 9 -16.06 -2.70 -12.22
CA ASP A 9 -14.68 -2.96 -12.62
C ASP A 9 -13.95 -3.81 -11.57
N MET A 10 -14.06 -3.44 -10.28
CA MET A 10 -13.43 -4.18 -9.17
C MET A 10 -13.94 -5.63 -9.08
N LEU A 11 -15.26 -5.81 -9.16
CA LEU A 11 -15.89 -7.13 -9.15
C LEU A 11 -15.47 -7.97 -10.36
N THR A 12 -15.35 -7.35 -11.53
CA THR A 12 -14.83 -8.02 -12.73
C THR A 12 -13.41 -8.52 -12.50
N ASP A 13 -12.53 -7.69 -11.96
CA ASP A 13 -11.13 -8.05 -11.68
C ASP A 13 -11.04 -9.17 -10.64
N ILE A 14 -11.81 -9.10 -9.55
CA ILE A 14 -11.88 -10.14 -8.51
C ILE A 14 -12.32 -11.49 -9.12
N ARG A 15 -13.39 -11.50 -9.93
CA ARG A 15 -13.86 -12.73 -10.58
C ARG A 15 -12.81 -13.32 -11.51
N LEU A 16 -12.07 -12.49 -12.23
CA LEU A 16 -10.98 -12.92 -13.11
C LEU A 16 -9.83 -13.54 -12.31
N LEU A 17 -9.41 -12.89 -11.22
CA LEU A 17 -8.37 -13.41 -10.32
C LEU A 17 -8.74 -14.78 -9.75
N LYS A 18 -9.98 -14.93 -9.25
CA LYS A 18 -10.44 -16.19 -8.67
C LYS A 18 -10.53 -17.31 -9.71
N ARG A 19 -10.97 -17.01 -10.94
CA ARG A 19 -10.94 -17.97 -12.07
C ARG A 19 -9.51 -18.38 -12.45
N GLY A 20 -8.55 -17.47 -12.26
CA GLY A 20 -7.13 -17.73 -12.47
C GLY A 20 -6.43 -18.43 -11.29
N ASN A 21 -7.17 -18.90 -10.28
CA ASN A 21 -6.63 -19.50 -9.04
C ASN A 21 -5.72 -18.55 -8.23
N PHE A 22 -5.83 -17.24 -8.43
CA PHE A 22 -5.16 -16.28 -7.57
C PHE A 22 -5.91 -16.14 -6.23
N ASN A 23 -5.14 -15.98 -5.15
CA ASN A 23 -5.67 -15.83 -3.80
C ASN A 23 -5.19 -14.56 -3.09
N ALA A 24 -4.33 -13.76 -3.72
CA ALA A 24 -3.72 -12.59 -3.10
C ALA A 24 -3.49 -11.45 -4.09
N VAL A 25 -3.51 -10.21 -3.58
CA VAL A 25 -3.22 -8.98 -4.31
C VAL A 25 -2.32 -8.06 -3.48
N ARG A 26 -1.51 -7.24 -4.14
CA ARG A 26 -0.77 -6.13 -3.53
C ARG A 26 -1.28 -4.82 -4.12
N ASN A 27 -1.61 -3.85 -3.26
CA ASN A 27 -2.07 -2.53 -3.68
C ASN A 27 -0.90 -1.65 -4.16
N SER A 28 -0.29 -2.01 -5.29
CA SER A 28 0.86 -1.30 -5.85
C SER A 28 0.47 0.08 -6.41
N HIS A 29 1.01 1.21 -5.94
CA HIS A 29 1.87 1.43 -4.77
C HIS A 29 1.26 2.48 -3.85
N TYR A 30 -0.03 2.32 -3.55
CA TYR A 30 -0.82 3.24 -2.73
C TYR A 30 -2.13 2.57 -2.27
N PRO A 31 -2.75 3.07 -1.18
CA PRO A 31 -3.99 2.49 -0.70
C PRO A 31 -5.12 2.70 -1.72
N HIS A 32 -5.85 1.64 -2.05
CA HIS A 32 -7.00 1.67 -2.95
C HIS A 32 -8.26 2.28 -2.28
N HIS A 33 -9.34 2.39 -3.06
CA HIS A 33 -10.67 2.84 -2.59
C HIS A 33 -11.21 1.95 -1.47
N ALA A 34 -11.94 2.49 -0.49
CA ALA A 34 -12.43 1.73 0.68
C ALA A 34 -13.23 0.48 0.29
N ARG A 35 -14.09 0.60 -0.73
CA ARG A 35 -14.89 -0.51 -1.27
C ARG A 35 -14.06 -1.70 -1.75
N TRP A 36 -12.82 -1.48 -2.19
CA TRP A 36 -11.93 -2.57 -2.63
C TRP A 36 -11.62 -3.57 -1.51
N TYR A 37 -11.38 -3.08 -0.28
CA TYR A 37 -11.04 -3.94 0.86
C TYR A 37 -12.24 -4.73 1.37
N GLU A 38 -13.44 -4.13 1.34
CA GLU A 38 -14.71 -4.80 1.63
C GLU A 38 -14.90 -5.97 0.67
N LEU A 39 -14.81 -5.72 -0.65
CA LEU A 39 -14.93 -6.74 -1.68
C LEU A 39 -13.86 -7.84 -1.55
N CYS A 40 -12.61 -7.49 -1.25
CA CYS A 40 -11.56 -8.48 -1.00
C CYS A 40 -11.86 -9.36 0.22
N SER A 41 -12.46 -8.78 1.27
CA SER A 41 -12.91 -9.52 2.47
C SER A 41 -14.08 -10.45 2.15
N GLU A 42 -15.07 -9.97 1.38
CA GLU A 42 -16.25 -10.73 0.97
C GLU A 42 -15.90 -11.90 0.04
N HIS A 43 -14.96 -11.71 -0.90
CA HIS A 43 -14.62 -12.70 -1.92
C HIS A 43 -13.40 -13.57 -1.59
N GLY A 44 -12.74 -13.32 -0.45
CA GLY A 44 -11.58 -14.07 0.01
C GLY A 44 -10.35 -13.86 -0.90
N LEU A 45 -9.75 -12.68 -0.79
CA LEU A 45 -8.42 -12.36 -1.31
C LEU A 45 -7.55 -11.83 -0.18
N TYR A 46 -6.34 -12.36 -0.04
CA TYR A 46 -5.33 -11.80 0.85
C TYR A 46 -4.78 -10.50 0.27
N VAL A 47 -4.64 -9.46 1.09
CA VAL A 47 -4.23 -8.12 0.65
C VAL A 47 -2.94 -7.72 1.35
N VAL A 48 -1.97 -7.28 0.55
CA VAL A 48 -0.86 -6.43 1.00
C VAL A 48 -1.27 -4.98 0.75
N ASP A 49 -1.63 -4.26 1.82
CA ASP A 49 -1.98 -2.84 1.72
C ASP A 49 -0.71 -1.98 1.82
N GLU A 50 -0.54 -1.02 0.93
CA GLU A 50 0.73 -0.31 0.74
C GLU A 50 0.61 1.19 0.86
N ALA A 51 1.43 1.79 1.72
CA ALA A 51 1.44 3.23 1.91
C ALA A 51 1.84 3.96 0.62
N ASN A 52 1.23 5.12 0.38
CA ASN A 52 1.50 5.93 -0.82
C ASN A 52 2.83 6.69 -0.67
N ILE A 53 3.95 5.95 -0.69
CA ILE A 53 5.31 6.44 -0.54
C ILE A 53 6.17 5.78 -1.61
N GLU A 54 6.57 6.55 -2.61
CA GLU A 54 7.54 6.14 -3.62
C GLU A 54 8.47 7.31 -3.94
N THR A 55 9.78 7.13 -3.74
CA THR A 55 10.80 8.16 -3.94
C THR A 55 11.94 7.69 -4.84
N HIS A 56 11.63 6.84 -5.84
CA HIS A 56 12.63 6.23 -6.72
C HIS A 56 13.57 7.27 -7.33
N GLY A 57 13.04 8.39 -7.81
CA GLY A 57 13.83 9.49 -8.40
C GLY A 57 14.79 10.22 -7.43
N PHE A 58 14.75 9.91 -6.13
CA PHE A 58 15.59 10.50 -5.09
C PHE A 58 16.59 9.51 -4.47
N ALA A 59 16.74 8.33 -5.09
CA ALA A 59 17.73 7.34 -4.71
C ALA A 59 19.14 7.89 -4.92
N THR A 60 19.93 7.95 -3.84
CA THR A 60 21.37 8.25 -3.92
C THR A 60 22.17 7.02 -4.36
N ASN A 61 21.65 5.83 -4.03
CA ASN A 61 21.94 4.52 -4.58
C ASN A 61 20.72 3.61 -4.31
N PHE A 62 20.65 2.40 -4.88
CA PHE A 62 19.50 1.49 -4.73
C PHE A 62 19.14 1.13 -3.27
N ALA A 63 20.01 1.42 -2.29
CA ALA A 63 19.79 1.11 -0.88
C ALA A 63 19.39 2.33 -0.04
N ILE A 64 19.77 3.56 -0.42
CA ILE A 64 19.61 4.77 0.40
C ILE A 64 18.88 5.86 -0.37
N SER A 65 17.74 6.30 0.19
CA SER A 65 17.00 7.47 -0.31
C SER A 65 17.35 8.70 0.51
N SER A 66 17.62 9.79 -0.21
CA SER A 66 17.85 11.10 0.41
C SER A 66 16.65 11.56 1.24
N LEU A 67 15.42 11.29 0.78
CA LEU A 67 14.19 11.66 1.50
C LEU A 67 13.91 10.73 2.69
N ALA A 68 14.22 9.43 2.57
CA ALA A 68 14.11 8.50 3.70
C ALA A 68 15.10 8.82 4.84
N CYS A 69 16.22 9.49 4.51
CA CYS A 69 17.25 9.90 5.46
C CYS A 69 17.09 11.32 6.01
N ASP A 70 16.23 12.14 5.40
CA ASP A 70 16.04 13.53 5.79
C ASP A 70 14.94 13.68 6.84
N SER A 71 15.32 14.09 8.06
CA SER A 71 14.39 14.26 9.18
C SER A 71 13.28 15.28 8.92
N ARG A 72 13.45 16.20 7.96
CA ARG A 72 12.42 17.17 7.55
C ARG A 72 11.20 16.49 6.91
N TRP A 73 11.38 15.27 6.40
CA TRP A 73 10.34 14.46 5.77
C TRP A 73 9.70 13.43 6.71
N LYS A 74 10.21 13.30 7.95
CA LYS A 74 9.72 12.30 8.91
C LYS A 74 8.22 12.37 9.11
N ALA A 75 7.68 13.56 9.34
CA ALA A 75 6.24 13.76 9.61
C ALA A 75 5.36 13.32 8.43
N GLN A 76 5.82 13.53 7.20
CA GLN A 76 5.11 13.23 5.97
C GLN A 76 5.08 11.71 5.70
N PHE A 77 6.18 11.01 5.98
CA PHE A 77 6.24 9.55 5.95
C PHE A 77 5.30 8.96 7.00
N MET A 78 5.40 9.42 8.26
CA MET A 78 4.52 8.98 9.35
C MET A 78 3.05 9.18 9.01
N HIS A 79 2.67 10.37 8.53
CA HIS A 79 1.29 10.71 8.22
C HIS A 79 0.71 9.80 7.12
N ARG A 80 1.47 9.49 6.07
CA ARG A 80 1.01 8.62 4.98
C ARG A 80 0.80 7.18 5.45
N THR A 81 1.70 6.66 6.29
CA THR A 81 1.60 5.30 6.84
C THR A 81 0.46 5.19 7.85
N ILE A 82 0.38 6.10 8.83
CA ILE A 82 -0.67 6.10 9.86
C ILE A 82 -2.06 6.23 9.20
N ASN A 83 -2.23 7.13 8.23
CA ASN A 83 -3.54 7.29 7.58
C ASN A 83 -3.99 6.06 6.78
N MET A 84 -3.06 5.32 6.18
CA MET A 84 -3.39 4.03 5.56
C MET A 84 -3.90 3.08 6.64
N PHE A 85 -3.07 2.82 7.65
CA PHE A 85 -3.38 1.86 8.70
C PHE A 85 -4.68 2.19 9.42
N GLU A 86 -4.83 3.42 9.93
CA GLU A 86 -5.99 3.83 10.73
C GLU A 86 -7.31 3.66 9.98
N ARG A 87 -7.29 3.85 8.67
CA ARG A 87 -8.45 3.72 7.79
C ARG A 87 -8.81 2.26 7.51
N SER A 88 -7.83 1.39 7.27
CA SER A 88 -8.07 0.03 6.77
C SER A 88 -7.84 -1.10 7.78
N LYS A 89 -7.35 -0.81 9.00
CA LYS A 89 -6.99 -1.80 10.04
C LYS A 89 -8.05 -2.84 10.43
N ASN A 90 -9.32 -2.58 10.15
CA ASN A 90 -10.43 -3.48 10.49
C ASN A 90 -10.81 -4.45 9.36
N HIS A 91 -10.17 -4.37 8.18
CA HIS A 91 -10.46 -5.30 7.09
C HIS A 91 -9.68 -6.61 7.26
N PRO A 92 -10.36 -7.76 7.43
CA PRO A 92 -9.70 -9.04 7.68
C PRO A 92 -8.92 -9.57 6.47
N CYS A 93 -9.16 -9.03 5.27
CA CYS A 93 -8.40 -9.39 4.08
C CYS A 93 -6.93 -8.94 4.13
N ILE A 94 -6.59 -7.92 4.93
CA ILE A 94 -5.25 -7.34 4.97
C ILE A 94 -4.37 -8.20 5.87
N ILE A 95 -3.31 -8.78 5.28
CA ILE A 95 -2.36 -9.66 5.97
C ILE A 95 -0.97 -9.05 6.14
N ILE A 96 -0.63 -8.02 5.35
CA ILE A 96 0.66 -7.33 5.40
C ILE A 96 0.44 -5.83 5.19
N TRP A 97 1.11 -5.02 6.00
CA TRP A 97 1.24 -3.58 5.81
C TRP A 97 2.58 -3.28 5.14
N SER A 98 2.54 -2.85 3.89
CA SER A 98 3.70 -2.40 3.14
C SER A 98 3.91 -0.90 3.31
N LEU A 99 5.18 -0.52 3.41
CA LEU A 99 5.60 0.80 3.87
C LEU A 99 5.79 1.79 2.70
N GLY A 100 5.69 1.29 1.49
CA GLY A 100 5.92 2.00 0.25
C GLY A 100 6.63 1.12 -0.76
N ASN A 101 7.11 1.76 -1.82
CA ASN A 101 7.81 1.10 -2.91
C ASN A 101 9.04 1.93 -3.31
N GLU A 102 10.11 1.28 -3.77
CA GLU A 102 11.31 1.90 -4.38
C GLU A 102 11.77 3.23 -3.74
N SER A 103 11.78 3.26 -2.41
CA SER A 103 12.07 4.49 -1.65
C SER A 103 13.36 4.39 -0.85
N GLY A 104 14.24 3.45 -1.22
CA GLY A 104 15.43 3.10 -0.45
C GLY A 104 15.11 2.78 1.02
N TRP A 105 16.12 2.89 1.85
CA TRP A 105 16.00 2.78 3.30
C TRP A 105 16.50 4.07 3.99
N GLY A 106 16.02 4.31 5.21
CA GLY A 106 16.48 5.38 6.08
C GLY A 106 15.73 5.43 7.41
N PRO A 107 16.15 6.29 8.36
CA PRO A 107 15.51 6.43 9.67
C PRO A 107 14.01 6.77 9.62
N ASN A 108 13.53 7.42 8.56
CA ASN A 108 12.10 7.67 8.40
C ASN A 108 11.32 6.37 8.16
N PHE A 109 11.91 5.36 7.49
CA PHE A 109 11.31 4.03 7.38
C PHE A 109 11.35 3.25 8.70
N ALA A 110 12.45 3.36 9.45
CA ALA A 110 12.54 2.71 10.76
C ALA A 110 11.53 3.27 11.78
N ALA A 111 11.29 4.59 11.74
CA ALA A 111 10.44 5.27 12.72
C ALA A 111 8.97 4.80 12.71
N PHE A 112 8.35 4.62 11.54
CA PHE A 112 6.98 4.10 11.51
C PHE A 112 6.96 2.57 11.66
N ALA A 113 8.00 1.83 11.26
CA ALA A 113 8.01 0.37 11.42
C ALA A 113 8.03 -0.03 12.91
N GLN A 114 8.52 0.87 13.75
CA GLN A 114 8.51 0.78 15.20
C GLN A 114 7.17 1.19 15.84
N TRP A 115 6.38 2.04 15.17
CA TRP A 115 5.06 2.48 15.64
C TRP A 115 4.05 1.34 15.52
#